data_AF-A0AAN6T646-F1
#
_entry.id   AF-A0AAN6T646-F1
#
_cell.length_a   1.000
_cell.length_b   1.000
_cell.length_c   1.000
_cell.angle_alpha   90.00
_cell.angle_beta   90.00
_cell.angle_gamma   90.00
#
_symmetry.space_group_name_H-M   'P 1'
#
loop_
_entity.id
_entity.type
_entity.pdbx_description
1 polymer ?
#
loop_
_entity_poly.entity_id
_entity_poly.type
_entity_poly.pdbx_seq_one_letter_code
_entity_poly.pdbx_strand_id
1 'polypeptide(L)'
;MDLTRHLAAARAIISPNFYPGLQGATSSSAPVPRSVTRRQAQLQPTATRFSTFDYYRDFLIKPPHMNHRHQLFTLRPQPRCFSTFRKDSRNTHQTQQVRMAADKTAAWEKQIQRNPHPDFKQVEASRPPFNPSTFFTYTQTPDPDWQFGSGANSTATTTTSPTDQEKEKKQKKHIPIDPHAPDRPAGFNYKLLISAIVPRPIAFLSTRSADGAVTNLAPFSYFQMIGHDPPLFTIGFASSLSASNAKDSLRNLAERRECVINMVSEHYVEAANAASVNAPYGVSEWGLSGLTAAYDCETVPGVARVREAVFAIEGRLESLREFESRATPGKMSTTLAVIEGTRFWVREDAVNDERNLVDPKVLRPISRLGGITYGRLTEGLELPRPDFEKSLGGMEGAKKLESKHVAN
;
A
#
# COMPACT_ATOMS: atom_id res chain seq x y z
N MET A 1 -23.02 -48.96 -13.22
CA MET A 1 -23.90 -48.48 -14.30
C MET A 1 -24.77 -47.39 -13.70
N ASP A 2 -24.85 -46.15 -14.13
CA ASP A 2 -24.19 -45.34 -15.16
C ASP A 2 -24.53 -43.86 -14.84
N LEU A 3 -23.78 -42.93 -15.43
CA LEU A 3 -23.78 -41.47 -15.27
C LEU A 3 -25.13 -40.76 -15.51
N THR A 4 -25.14 -39.48 -15.07
CA THR A 4 -25.79 -38.28 -15.68
C THR A 4 -27.11 -37.76 -15.08
N ARG A 5 -27.05 -36.53 -14.50
CA ARG A 5 -28.03 -35.40 -14.49
C ARG A 5 -27.62 -34.36 -13.41
N HIS A 6 -26.64 -33.48 -13.63
CA HIS A 6 -26.75 -32.06 -14.08
C HIS A 6 -28.11 -31.38 -13.78
N LEU A 7 -28.16 -30.45 -12.82
CA LEU A 7 -27.82 -29.00 -12.89
C LEU A 7 -28.81 -28.19 -13.75
N ALA A 8 -29.81 -27.59 -13.09
CA ALA A 8 -30.58 -26.45 -13.60
C ALA A 8 -31.24 -25.70 -12.43
N ALA A 9 -30.75 -24.50 -12.10
CA ALA A 9 -31.53 -23.34 -11.64
C ALA A 9 -30.61 -22.24 -11.08
N ALA A 10 -30.15 -21.34 -11.94
CA ALA A 10 -29.89 -19.92 -11.64
C ALA A 10 -29.41 -19.23 -12.93
N ARG A 11 -30.34 -18.64 -13.68
CA ARG A 11 -30.07 -17.74 -14.81
C ARG A 11 -31.00 -16.52 -14.69
N ALA A 12 -30.47 -15.37 -15.11
CA ALA A 12 -30.99 -13.99 -15.02
C ALA A 12 -30.63 -13.32 -13.68
N ILE A 13 -29.91 -12.19 -13.62
CA ILE A 13 -30.03 -10.96 -14.41
C ILE A 13 -28.64 -10.28 -14.54
N ILE A 14 -28.08 -10.18 -15.75
CA ILE A 14 -27.20 -9.08 -16.19
C ILE A 14 -27.49 -8.86 -17.68
N SER A 15 -27.94 -7.66 -18.04
CA SER A 15 -28.20 -7.24 -19.43
C SER A 15 -26.91 -6.97 -20.20
N PRO A 16 -26.80 -7.36 -21.48
CA PRO A 16 -25.78 -6.86 -22.40
C PRO A 16 -26.41 -5.96 -23.48
N ASN A 17 -25.91 -4.73 -23.65
CA ASN A 17 -26.11 -3.93 -24.87
C ASN A 17 -24.75 -3.31 -25.24
N PHE A 18 -24.08 -3.78 -26.30
CA PHE A 18 -24.25 -3.45 -27.73
C PHE A 18 -23.43 -2.21 -28.17
N TYR A 19 -22.36 -2.47 -28.93
CA TYR A 19 -21.73 -1.55 -29.88
C TYR A 19 -21.77 -2.21 -31.26
N PRO A 20 -22.32 -1.60 -32.33
CA PRO A 20 -22.21 -2.14 -33.67
C PRO A 20 -21.05 -1.51 -34.45
N GLY A 21 -20.16 -2.39 -34.93
CA GLY A 21 -19.66 -2.53 -36.31
C GLY A 21 -19.11 -1.32 -37.09
N LEU A 22 -17.90 -1.50 -37.63
CA LEU A 22 -17.59 -1.19 -39.03
C LEU A 22 -16.40 -2.07 -39.50
N GLN A 23 -16.68 -2.98 -40.43
CA GLN A 23 -15.71 -3.71 -41.25
C GLN A 23 -15.83 -3.22 -42.71
N GLY A 24 -14.68 -3.10 -43.38
CA GLY A 24 -14.55 -3.36 -44.83
C GLY A 24 -14.20 -2.19 -45.74
N ALA A 25 -12.94 -2.13 -46.19
CA ALA A 25 -12.59 -1.87 -47.60
C ALA A 25 -11.11 -2.23 -47.88
N THR A 26 -10.89 -2.93 -48.99
CA THR A 26 -9.66 -3.58 -49.46
C THR A 26 -8.91 -2.77 -50.53
N SER A 27 -7.57 -2.87 -50.50
CA SER A 27 -6.54 -2.89 -51.58
C SER A 27 -6.64 -1.99 -52.83
N SER A 28 -5.56 -1.25 -53.15
CA SER A 28 -4.94 -1.15 -54.51
C SER A 28 -3.66 -0.29 -54.50
N SER A 29 -2.72 -0.58 -55.41
CA SER A 29 -1.29 -0.24 -55.43
C SER A 29 -0.86 0.75 -56.54
N ALA A 30 0.03 1.71 -56.17
CA ALA A 30 1.12 2.37 -56.96
C ALA A 30 0.80 3.21 -58.24
N PRO A 31 1.71 4.04 -58.82
CA PRO A 31 3.09 4.46 -58.43
C PRO A 31 3.39 5.99 -58.48
N VAL A 32 4.64 6.31 -58.14
CA VAL A 32 5.38 7.60 -58.02
C VAL A 32 5.61 8.33 -59.36
N PRO A 33 5.88 9.66 -59.35
CA PRO A 33 7.09 10.15 -60.02
C PRO A 33 7.96 11.07 -59.16
N ARG A 34 9.28 10.91 -59.32
CA ARG A 34 10.36 11.73 -58.76
C ARG A 34 10.52 13.03 -59.56
N SER A 35 10.77 14.14 -58.88
CA SER A 35 11.73 15.15 -59.38
C SER A 35 12.39 15.88 -58.22
N VAL A 36 13.66 16.22 -58.46
CA VAL A 36 14.69 16.66 -57.53
C VAL A 36 14.70 18.19 -57.49
N THR A 37 14.81 18.81 -56.30
CA THR A 37 15.72 19.96 -56.14
C THR A 37 16.15 20.16 -54.69
N ARG A 38 17.46 20.26 -54.54
CA ARG A 38 18.25 20.42 -53.31
C ARG A 38 18.37 21.91 -53.00
N ARG A 39 18.02 22.36 -51.78
CA ARG A 39 18.62 23.54 -51.14
C ARG A 39 18.81 23.28 -49.65
N GLN A 40 20.08 23.37 -49.24
CA GLN A 40 20.55 23.32 -47.87
C GLN A 40 20.14 24.59 -47.12
N ALA A 41 19.66 24.45 -45.89
CA ALA A 41 19.77 25.47 -44.86
C ALA A 41 20.19 24.79 -43.55
N GLN A 42 21.29 25.30 -43.00
CA GLN A 42 22.01 24.79 -41.84
C GLN A 42 21.22 25.03 -40.55
N LEU A 43 21.18 24.02 -39.68
CA LEU A 43 20.88 24.17 -38.26
C LEU A 43 22.07 23.60 -37.48
N GLN A 44 22.70 24.45 -36.67
CA GLN A 44 23.70 24.05 -35.68
C GLN A 44 23.00 23.55 -34.41
N PRO A 45 23.49 22.45 -33.80
CA PRO A 45 23.34 22.23 -32.37
C PRO A 45 24.69 22.42 -31.66
N THR A 46 24.67 23.21 -30.60
CA THR A 46 25.79 23.40 -29.67
C THR A 46 26.03 22.11 -28.89
N ALA A 47 27.28 21.64 -28.96
CA ALA A 47 27.78 20.51 -28.20
C ALA A 47 28.27 20.96 -26.82
N THR A 48 28.10 20.11 -25.81
CA THR A 48 29.10 20.01 -24.73
C THR A 48 29.29 18.53 -24.41
N ARG A 49 30.53 18.08 -24.61
CA ARG A 49 31.06 16.72 -24.44
C ARG A 49 31.20 16.34 -22.97
N PHE A 50 31.21 15.03 -22.68
CA PHE A 50 32.29 14.29 -21.98
C PHE A 50 31.90 12.79 -22.01
N SER A 51 32.40 12.03 -22.99
CA SER A 51 33.59 11.16 -22.94
C SER A 51 33.52 10.06 -21.87
N THR A 52 33.09 8.90 -22.33
CA THR A 52 33.33 7.56 -21.78
C THR A 52 34.83 7.27 -21.61
N PHE A 53 35.19 6.58 -20.53
CA PHE A 53 36.46 5.88 -20.39
C PHE A 53 36.21 4.51 -19.75
N ASP A 54 36.61 3.48 -20.47
CA ASP A 54 36.67 2.08 -20.04
C ASP A 54 37.68 1.89 -18.91
N TYR A 55 37.37 0.99 -17.97
CA TYR A 55 38.39 0.26 -17.23
C TYR A 55 37.88 -1.14 -16.85
N TYR A 56 38.20 -2.13 -17.68
CA TYR A 56 38.30 -3.54 -17.31
C TYR A 56 39.76 -3.82 -16.94
N ARG A 57 40.02 -4.35 -15.74
CA ARG A 57 41.23 -5.14 -15.49
C ARG A 57 41.07 -6.08 -14.29
N ASP A 58 40.93 -7.36 -14.62
CA ASP A 58 41.54 -8.55 -14.04
C ASP A 58 41.92 -8.57 -12.55
N PHE A 59 41.30 -9.46 -11.79
CA PHE A 59 42.02 -10.29 -10.82
C PHE A 59 41.45 -11.72 -10.79
N LEU A 60 42.11 -12.58 -11.57
CA LEU A 60 42.09 -14.04 -11.47
C LEU A 60 43.12 -14.48 -10.42
N ILE A 61 42.70 -15.02 -9.27
CA ILE A 61 43.50 -15.99 -8.50
C ILE A 61 42.57 -17.03 -7.82
N LYS A 62 42.75 -18.29 -8.18
CA LYS A 62 42.33 -19.54 -7.50
C LYS A 62 43.47 -20.57 -7.73
N PRO A 63 43.56 -21.68 -6.97
CA PRO A 63 43.85 -21.86 -5.55
C PRO A 63 45.15 -22.70 -5.39
N PRO A 64 45.39 -23.35 -4.24
CA PRO A 64 45.63 -24.79 -4.38
C PRO A 64 44.91 -25.68 -3.35
N HIS A 65 44.56 -26.87 -3.83
CA HIS A 65 44.19 -28.08 -3.11
C HIS A 65 45.41 -28.76 -2.47
N MET A 66 45.22 -29.44 -1.32
CA MET A 66 45.70 -30.80 -0.99
C MET A 66 45.19 -31.15 0.43
N ASN A 67 44.25 -32.08 0.58
CA ASN A 67 44.36 -33.55 0.61
C ASN A 67 44.31 -34.12 2.04
N HIS A 68 43.40 -35.08 2.17
CA HIS A 68 42.98 -35.84 3.34
C HIS A 68 44.11 -36.58 4.06
N ARG A 69 44.01 -36.66 5.40
CA ARG A 69 44.27 -37.90 6.14
C ARG A 69 43.35 -38.02 7.34
N HIS A 70 42.50 -39.04 7.28
CA HIS A 70 41.81 -39.60 8.44
C HIS A 70 42.85 -40.23 9.38
N GLN A 71 42.82 -39.85 10.65
CA GLN A 71 43.28 -40.71 11.74
C GLN A 71 42.22 -40.73 12.82
N LEU A 72 41.59 -41.89 12.96
CA LEU A 72 40.84 -42.28 14.15
C LEU A 72 41.79 -42.27 15.34
N PHE A 73 41.51 -41.46 16.35
CA PHE A 73 42.06 -41.65 17.68
C PHE A 73 40.93 -41.87 18.68
N THR A 74 40.99 -43.05 19.28
CA THR A 74 40.11 -43.60 20.29
C THR A 74 40.08 -42.75 21.56
N LEU A 75 38.87 -42.58 22.08
CA LEU A 75 38.49 -41.90 23.31
C LEU A 75 39.29 -42.38 24.53
N ARG A 76 39.84 -41.44 25.31
CA ARG A 76 40.11 -41.60 26.75
C ARG A 76 39.49 -40.42 27.51
N PRO A 77 38.81 -40.65 28.64
CA PRO A 77 38.11 -39.60 29.38
C PRO A 77 39.07 -38.80 30.26
N GLN A 78 38.94 -37.47 30.25
CA GLN A 78 39.56 -36.54 31.20
C GLN A 78 38.53 -36.09 32.26
N PRO A 79 38.96 -35.76 33.49
CA PRO A 79 38.06 -35.55 34.62
C PRO A 79 37.36 -34.19 34.57
N ARG A 80 36.13 -34.15 35.10
CA ARG A 80 35.25 -32.98 35.16
C ARG A 80 35.87 -31.90 36.05
N CYS A 81 36.18 -30.74 35.48
CA CYS A 81 36.43 -29.51 36.21
C CYS A 81 35.11 -28.74 36.33
N PHE A 82 34.65 -28.49 37.56
CA PHE A 82 33.50 -27.64 37.86
C PHE A 82 33.79 -26.21 37.40
N SER A 83 33.12 -25.74 36.35
CA SER A 83 33.10 -24.30 36.04
C SER A 83 32.02 -23.62 36.86
N THR A 84 32.42 -22.59 37.59
CA THR A 84 31.55 -21.68 38.31
C THR A 84 30.62 -20.97 37.32
N PHE A 85 29.34 -20.91 37.67
CA PHE A 85 28.30 -20.20 36.94
C PHE A 85 28.67 -18.71 36.82
N ARG A 86 29.26 -18.32 35.70
CA ARG A 86 29.42 -16.92 35.31
C ARG A 86 28.06 -16.46 34.77
N LYS A 87 27.31 -15.69 35.57
CA LYS A 87 26.08 -15.03 35.10
C LYS A 87 26.38 -14.30 33.79
N ASP A 88 25.66 -14.70 32.75
CA ASP A 88 25.88 -14.33 31.36
C ASP A 88 25.69 -12.82 31.18
N SER A 89 26.79 -12.06 31.05
CA SER A 89 26.78 -10.60 30.89
C SER A 89 26.10 -10.15 29.58
N ARG A 90 25.99 -11.06 28.60
CA ARG A 90 25.23 -10.85 27.35
C ARG A 90 23.73 -10.71 27.61
N ASN A 91 23.18 -11.48 28.55
CA ASN A 91 21.74 -11.49 28.83
C ASN A 91 21.30 -10.20 29.56
N THR A 92 22.15 -9.65 30.42
CA THR A 92 21.92 -8.35 31.09
C THR A 92 21.97 -7.16 30.13
N HIS A 93 22.89 -7.15 29.16
CA HIS A 93 22.96 -6.07 28.16
C HIS A 93 21.77 -6.08 27.20
N GLN A 94 21.36 -7.27 26.74
CA GLN A 94 20.19 -7.40 25.89
C GLN A 94 18.90 -6.97 26.63
N THR A 95 18.77 -7.35 27.90
CA THR A 95 17.63 -6.94 28.74
C THR A 95 17.59 -5.42 28.98
N GLN A 96 18.74 -4.78 29.21
CA GLN A 96 18.82 -3.32 29.36
C GLN A 96 18.50 -2.57 28.06
N GLN A 97 18.97 -3.06 26.91
CA GLN A 97 18.64 -2.46 25.60
C GLN A 97 17.16 -2.56 25.28
N VAL A 98 16.53 -3.72 25.55
CA VAL A 98 15.07 -3.92 25.37
C VAL A 98 14.28 -2.94 26.25
N ARG A 99 14.69 -2.75 27.51
CA ARG A 99 14.06 -1.77 28.41
C ARG A 99 14.18 -0.33 27.90
N MET A 100 15.39 0.11 27.51
CA MET A 100 15.60 1.46 26.99
C MET A 100 14.82 1.73 25.70
N ALA A 101 14.67 0.72 24.82
CA ALA A 101 13.86 0.83 23.62
C ALA A 101 12.36 0.92 23.93
N ALA A 102 11.88 0.16 24.94
CA ALA A 102 10.52 0.25 25.43
C ALA A 102 10.22 1.63 26.03
N ASP A 103 11.13 2.20 26.81
CA ASP A 103 10.97 3.53 27.44
C ASP A 103 10.89 4.65 26.39
N LYS A 104 11.72 4.60 25.34
CA LYS A 104 11.66 5.55 24.21
C LYS A 104 10.34 5.44 23.44
N THR A 105 9.87 4.22 23.19
CA THR A 105 8.57 3.98 22.56
C THR A 105 7.45 4.58 23.42
N ALA A 106 7.46 4.35 24.74
CA ALA A 106 6.46 4.89 25.65
C ALA A 106 6.43 6.43 25.68
N ALA A 107 7.60 7.08 25.64
CA ALA A 107 7.69 8.55 25.58
C ALA A 107 7.08 9.11 24.28
N TRP A 108 7.36 8.47 23.14
CA TRP A 108 6.77 8.85 21.85
C TRP A 108 5.26 8.61 21.81
N GLU A 109 4.77 7.49 22.33
CA GLU A 109 3.33 7.22 22.44
C GLU A 109 2.61 8.28 23.28
N LYS A 110 3.23 8.72 24.39
CA LYS A 110 2.69 9.80 25.24
C LYS A 110 2.57 11.13 24.49
N GLN A 111 3.51 11.43 23.60
CA GLN A 111 3.49 12.64 22.78
C GLN A 111 2.42 12.58 21.68
N ILE A 112 2.24 11.42 21.02
CA ILE A 112 1.23 11.27 19.96
C ILE A 112 -0.18 11.23 20.56
N GLN A 113 -0.37 10.52 21.68
CA GLN A 113 -1.68 10.24 22.28
C GLN A 113 -2.67 9.74 21.22
N ARG A 114 -2.39 8.55 20.66
CA ARG A 114 -3.16 7.99 19.53
C ARG A 114 -4.65 7.84 19.84
N ASN A 115 -4.97 7.39 21.05
CA ASN A 115 -6.34 7.31 21.54
C ASN A 115 -6.71 8.64 22.24
N PRO A 116 -7.62 9.45 21.68
CA PRO A 116 -8.07 10.68 22.32
C PRO A 116 -9.06 10.42 23.47
N HIS A 117 -9.53 9.18 23.66
CA HIS A 117 -10.54 8.82 24.65
C HIS A 117 -9.91 8.05 25.84
N PRO A 118 -9.91 8.62 27.06
CA PRO A 118 -9.37 7.95 28.24
C PRO A 118 -10.05 6.62 28.57
N ASP A 119 -11.39 6.57 28.45
CA ASP A 119 -12.19 5.35 28.55
C ASP A 119 -12.83 5.04 27.18
N PHE A 120 -12.13 4.23 26.38
CA PHE A 120 -12.65 3.85 25.06
C PHE A 120 -13.88 2.94 25.16
N LYS A 121 -14.03 2.13 26.22
CA LYS A 121 -15.16 1.20 26.36
C LYS A 121 -16.46 1.95 26.64
N GLN A 122 -16.40 3.02 27.42
CA GLN A 122 -17.55 3.93 27.58
C GLN A 122 -17.96 4.56 26.25
N VAL A 123 -16.98 5.04 25.46
CA VAL A 123 -17.23 5.65 24.14
C VAL A 123 -17.77 4.62 23.13
N GLU A 124 -17.28 3.38 23.17
CA GLU A 124 -17.78 2.28 22.35
C GLU A 124 -19.23 1.93 22.71
N ALA A 125 -19.54 1.84 24.01
CA ALA A 125 -20.90 1.54 24.49
C ALA A 125 -21.93 2.63 24.16
N SER A 126 -21.50 3.88 23.94
CA SER A 126 -22.39 4.98 23.54
C SER A 126 -22.70 5.00 22.04
N ARG A 127 -22.07 4.14 21.23
CA ARG A 127 -22.26 4.09 19.78
C ARG A 127 -23.32 3.06 19.41
N PRO A 128 -23.96 3.19 18.23
CA PRO A 128 -24.82 2.15 17.72
C PRO A 128 -24.09 0.80 17.62
N PRO A 129 -24.76 -0.33 17.88
CA PRO A 129 -24.16 -1.65 17.73
C PRO A 129 -23.71 -1.88 16.28
N PHE A 130 -22.69 -2.72 16.11
CA PHE A 130 -22.22 -3.11 14.78
C PHE A 130 -23.37 -3.73 13.97
N ASN A 131 -23.65 -3.18 12.78
CA ASN A 131 -24.67 -3.73 11.88
C ASN A 131 -24.01 -4.67 10.84
N PRO A 132 -24.17 -6.00 10.97
CA PRO A 132 -23.63 -6.95 9.99
C PRO A 132 -24.41 -6.97 8.67
N SER A 133 -25.64 -6.44 8.65
CA SER A 133 -26.50 -6.43 7.46
C SER A 133 -26.15 -5.30 6.48
N THR A 134 -25.27 -4.37 6.86
CA THR A 134 -24.77 -3.36 5.92
C THR A 134 -23.82 -4.02 4.93
N PHE A 135 -24.11 -3.87 3.64
CA PHE A 135 -23.30 -4.34 2.51
C PHE A 135 -23.13 -3.23 1.49
N PHE A 136 -22.18 -3.39 0.57
CA PHE A 136 -21.86 -2.38 -0.43
C PHE A 136 -23.04 -2.16 -1.40
N THR A 137 -23.51 -0.92 -1.50
CA THR A 137 -24.57 -0.50 -2.42
C THR A 137 -24.15 0.67 -3.30
N TYR A 138 -24.73 0.75 -4.50
CA TYR A 138 -24.56 1.89 -5.37
C TYR A 138 -25.62 2.96 -5.11
N THR A 139 -25.22 4.21 -5.26
CA THR A 139 -26.08 5.39 -5.21
C THR A 139 -25.98 6.16 -6.53
N GLN A 140 -26.94 7.03 -6.81
CA GLN A 140 -26.82 8.00 -7.89
C GLN A 140 -25.71 9.01 -7.57
N THR A 141 -25.19 9.68 -8.59
CA THR A 141 -24.30 10.82 -8.39
C THR A 141 -25.06 11.95 -7.67
N PRO A 142 -24.37 12.87 -6.96
CA PRO A 142 -25.04 13.97 -6.27
C PRO A 142 -25.82 14.91 -7.21
N ASP A 143 -25.42 14.96 -8.47
CA ASP A 143 -26.11 15.65 -9.55
C ASP A 143 -26.02 14.78 -10.82
N PRO A 144 -27.06 14.01 -11.15
CA PRO A 144 -27.12 13.19 -12.38
C PRO A 144 -27.13 14.00 -13.66
N ASP A 145 -27.54 15.27 -13.59
CA ASP A 145 -27.68 16.17 -14.73
C ASP A 145 -26.49 17.14 -14.85
N TRP A 146 -25.43 16.93 -14.07
CA TRP A 146 -24.24 17.77 -14.07
C TRP A 146 -23.64 17.93 -15.47
N GLN A 147 -23.34 19.17 -15.86
CA GLN A 147 -22.76 19.49 -17.16
C GLN A 147 -21.33 20.04 -17.03
N PHE A 148 -20.51 19.85 -18.07
CA PHE A 148 -19.18 20.44 -18.11
C PHE A 148 -19.19 21.95 -17.84
N GLY A 149 -18.33 22.39 -16.93
CA GLY A 149 -18.24 23.79 -16.53
C GLY A 149 -19.23 24.22 -15.45
N SER A 150 -20.12 23.34 -14.97
CA SER A 150 -21.13 23.68 -13.94
C SER A 150 -20.54 23.86 -12.53
N GLY A 151 -19.25 23.54 -12.34
CA GLY A 151 -18.57 23.72 -11.06
C GLY A 151 -18.96 22.63 -10.04
N ALA A 152 -18.88 22.98 -8.76
CA ALA A 152 -19.08 22.04 -7.66
C ALA A 152 -20.57 21.77 -7.37
N ASN A 153 -20.89 20.52 -7.02
CA ASN A 153 -22.21 20.14 -6.52
C ASN A 153 -22.51 20.78 -5.17
N SER A 154 -23.79 21.06 -4.90
CA SER A 154 -24.26 21.40 -3.56
C SER A 154 -24.63 20.13 -2.81
N THR A 155 -23.79 19.71 -1.86
CA THR A 155 -24.03 18.51 -1.04
C THR A 155 -24.78 18.80 0.26
N ALA A 156 -25.17 20.06 0.49
CA ALA A 156 -25.89 20.46 1.69
C ALA A 156 -27.35 19.98 1.65
N THR A 157 -27.65 18.99 2.48
CA THR A 157 -29.02 18.57 2.82
C THR A 157 -29.39 19.15 4.18
N THR A 158 -30.03 20.32 4.22
CA THR A 158 -30.84 20.75 5.38
C THR A 158 -31.75 21.92 5.02
N THR A 159 -33.06 21.66 5.08
CA THR A 159 -34.13 22.32 5.84
C THR A 159 -33.91 23.70 6.50
N THR A 160 -33.12 24.61 5.93
CA THR A 160 -33.03 26.02 6.36
C THR A 160 -33.27 26.96 5.19
N SER A 161 -34.06 28.01 5.45
CA SER A 161 -34.51 28.99 4.46
C SER A 161 -33.33 29.61 3.67
N PRO A 162 -33.53 29.95 2.38
CA PRO A 162 -32.46 30.45 1.49
C PRO A 162 -31.66 31.63 2.04
N THR A 163 -32.29 32.47 2.86
CA THR A 163 -31.72 33.70 3.44
C THR A 163 -30.66 33.46 4.52
N ASP A 164 -30.65 32.29 5.17
CA ASP A 164 -29.68 31.97 6.23
C ASP A 164 -28.44 31.28 5.67
N GLN A 165 -28.59 30.54 4.57
CA GLN A 165 -27.49 29.89 3.86
C GLN A 165 -26.55 30.89 3.18
N GLU A 166 -27.07 32.00 2.65
CA GLU A 166 -26.27 33.09 2.08
C GLU A 166 -25.43 33.83 3.13
N LYS A 167 -25.88 33.88 4.38
CA LYS A 167 -25.15 34.52 5.49
C LYS A 167 -24.07 33.60 6.08
N GLU A 168 -24.30 32.29 6.14
CA GLU A 168 -23.29 31.30 6.58
C GLU A 168 -22.23 31.00 5.51
N LYS A 169 -22.58 31.11 4.22
CA LYS A 169 -21.64 31.15 3.09
C LYS A 169 -20.88 32.47 2.97
N LYS A 170 -20.70 33.24 4.06
CA LYS A 170 -19.51 34.10 4.17
C LYS A 170 -18.29 33.18 4.07
N GLN A 171 -17.77 33.06 2.84
CA GLN A 171 -16.69 32.17 2.40
C GLN A 171 -15.68 31.90 3.52
N LYS A 172 -15.77 30.72 4.12
CA LYS A 172 -14.71 30.24 5.01
C LYS A 172 -13.43 30.23 4.18
N LYS A 173 -12.47 31.07 4.57
CA LYS A 173 -11.21 31.19 3.84
C LYS A 173 -10.31 30.00 4.17
N HIS A 174 -9.52 29.58 3.20
CA HIS A 174 -8.42 28.65 3.48
C HIS A 174 -7.44 29.28 4.48
N ILE A 175 -6.96 28.46 5.41
CA ILE A 175 -5.89 28.84 6.34
C ILE A 175 -4.60 28.19 5.83
N PRO A 176 -3.57 28.98 5.45
CA PRO A 176 -2.29 28.41 5.09
C PRO A 176 -1.62 27.80 6.33
N ILE A 177 -1.10 26.58 6.20
CA ILE A 177 -0.35 25.90 7.25
C ILE A 177 1.03 25.57 6.67
N ASP A 178 2.07 26.20 7.21
CA ASP A 178 3.45 25.82 6.90
C ASP A 178 3.81 24.58 7.73
N PRO A 179 4.12 23.42 7.10
CA PRO A 179 4.52 22.22 7.82
C PRO A 179 5.85 22.36 8.55
N HIS A 180 6.65 23.39 8.25
CA HIS A 180 7.98 23.64 8.80
C HIS A 180 8.04 24.92 9.67
N ALA A 181 6.90 25.49 10.03
CA ALA A 181 6.85 26.64 10.94
C ALA A 181 7.63 26.35 12.25
N PRO A 182 8.41 27.31 12.79
CA PRO A 182 9.29 27.07 13.94
C PRO A 182 8.60 26.53 15.20
N ASP A 183 7.33 26.89 15.40
CA ASP A 183 6.49 26.53 16.54
C ASP A 183 5.60 25.30 16.28
N ARG A 184 5.77 24.62 15.13
CA ARG A 184 4.96 23.47 14.73
C ARG A 184 5.69 22.14 14.93
N PRO A 185 5.27 21.30 15.88
CA PRO A 185 5.85 19.97 16.04
C PRO A 185 5.54 19.05 14.85
N ALA A 186 6.50 18.21 14.44
CA ALA A 186 6.28 17.23 13.37
C ALA A 186 5.09 16.28 13.64
N GLY A 187 4.78 16.00 14.91
CA GLY A 187 3.60 15.23 15.31
C GLY A 187 2.26 15.87 14.89
N PHE A 188 2.19 17.18 14.71
CA PHE A 188 0.99 17.85 14.21
C PHE A 188 0.82 17.64 12.71
N ASN A 189 1.91 17.56 11.95
CA ASN A 189 1.86 17.16 10.54
C ASN A 189 1.34 15.72 10.43
N TYR A 190 1.81 14.81 11.29
CA TYR A 190 1.27 13.44 11.34
C TYR A 190 -0.24 13.45 11.57
N LYS A 191 -0.74 14.10 12.63
CA LYS A 191 -2.19 14.15 12.94
C LYS A 191 -3.02 14.75 11.81
N LEU A 192 -2.54 15.85 11.22
CA LEU A 192 -3.23 16.51 10.10
C LEU A 192 -3.28 15.63 8.86
N LEU A 193 -2.15 15.05 8.45
CA LEU A 193 -2.06 14.26 7.22
C LEU A 193 -2.88 12.96 7.32
N ILE A 194 -2.84 12.25 8.45
CA ILE A 194 -3.63 11.01 8.60
C ILE A 194 -5.14 11.25 8.74
N SER A 195 -5.57 12.47 9.03
CA SER A 195 -7.00 12.83 9.07
C SER A 195 -7.48 13.42 7.75
N ALA A 196 -6.62 14.11 7.01
CA ALA A 196 -6.93 14.70 5.71
C ALA A 196 -6.82 13.70 4.54
N ILE A 197 -5.87 12.77 4.59
CA ILE A 197 -5.65 11.77 3.54
C ILE A 197 -6.36 10.49 3.96
N VAL A 198 -7.65 10.40 3.64
CA VAL A 198 -8.54 9.29 3.97
C VAL A 198 -9.56 9.07 2.84
N PRO A 199 -10.11 7.86 2.68
CA PRO A 199 -9.73 6.61 3.33
C PRO A 199 -8.38 6.07 2.83
N ARG A 200 -7.55 5.50 3.72
CA ARG A 200 -6.29 4.83 3.32
C ARG A 200 -6.46 3.31 3.33
N PRO A 201 -6.05 2.59 2.28
CA PRO A 201 -6.00 1.14 2.36
C PRO A 201 -4.89 0.68 3.32
N ILE A 202 -4.98 -0.56 3.76
CA ILE A 202 -4.06 -1.15 4.74
C ILE A 202 -3.34 -2.32 4.09
N ALA A 203 -2.02 -2.21 3.93
CA ALA A 203 -1.17 -3.35 3.64
C ALA A 203 -0.96 -4.13 4.93
N PHE A 204 -1.60 -5.28 5.06
CA PHE A 204 -1.34 -6.19 6.18
C PHE A 204 -0.21 -7.13 5.82
N LEU A 205 0.99 -6.73 6.22
CA LEU A 205 2.24 -7.22 5.66
C LEU A 205 2.76 -8.40 6.47
N SER A 206 2.89 -9.55 5.81
CA SER A 206 3.58 -10.73 6.32
C SER A 206 5.02 -10.73 5.81
N THR A 207 5.96 -10.98 6.71
CA THR A 207 7.40 -11.06 6.39
C THR A 207 8.06 -12.16 7.21
N ARG A 208 9.25 -12.57 6.79
CA ARG A 208 10.05 -13.57 7.49
C ARG A 208 11.51 -13.13 7.57
N SER A 209 12.15 -13.37 8.71
CA SER A 209 13.57 -13.08 8.91
C SER A 209 14.46 -13.87 7.95
N ALA A 210 15.68 -13.39 7.71
CA ALA A 210 16.63 -14.04 6.80
C ALA A 210 17.01 -15.47 7.23
N ASP A 211 17.18 -15.69 8.53
CA ASP A 211 17.42 -17.01 9.14
C ASP A 211 16.16 -17.90 9.19
N GLY A 212 15.01 -17.34 8.85
CA GLY A 212 13.72 -18.00 8.84
C GLY A 212 13.14 -18.32 10.21
N ALA A 213 13.76 -17.86 11.30
CA ALA A 213 13.37 -18.15 12.68
C ALA A 213 12.17 -17.33 13.17
N VAL A 214 11.96 -16.13 12.61
CA VAL A 214 10.91 -15.20 13.03
C VAL A 214 10.01 -14.89 11.83
N THR A 215 8.70 -14.95 12.05
CA THR A 215 7.69 -14.46 11.11
C THR A 215 6.95 -13.31 11.76
N ASN A 216 6.72 -12.25 10.99
CA ASN A 216 6.02 -11.06 11.46
C ASN A 216 4.79 -10.79 10.62
N LEU A 217 3.79 -10.18 11.25
CA LEU A 217 2.56 -9.75 10.61
C LEU A 217 2.17 -8.39 11.18
N ALA A 218 2.08 -7.35 10.34
CA ALA A 218 1.79 -6.00 10.84
C ALA A 218 1.04 -5.12 9.82
N PRO A 219 0.12 -4.24 10.26
CA PRO A 219 -0.64 -3.37 9.37
C PRO A 219 0.09 -2.05 9.07
N PHE A 220 0.13 -1.67 7.79
CA PHE A 220 0.70 -0.40 7.30
C PHE A 220 -0.31 0.34 6.43
N SER A 221 -0.68 1.56 6.85
CA SER A 221 -1.65 2.39 6.10
C SER A 221 -1.03 3.44 5.19
N TYR A 222 0.30 3.49 5.09
CA TYR A 222 1.01 4.30 4.08
C TYR A 222 1.21 3.42 2.84
N PHE A 223 0.10 2.92 2.30
CA PHE A 223 0.07 1.91 1.24
C PHE A 223 -0.74 2.40 0.02
N GLN A 224 -0.20 2.22 -1.18
CA GLN A 224 -0.86 2.49 -2.47
C GLN A 224 -0.27 1.63 -3.60
N MET A 225 -1.02 1.51 -4.70
CA MET A 225 -0.52 0.99 -5.98
C MET A 225 0.20 2.12 -6.75
N ILE A 226 1.29 1.77 -7.44
CA ILE A 226 2.07 2.67 -8.32
C ILE A 226 1.70 2.43 -9.79
N GLY A 227 1.65 1.17 -10.22
CA GLY A 227 1.45 0.78 -11.61
C GLY A 227 0.94 -0.65 -11.71
N HIS A 228 0.42 -1.00 -12.89
CA HIS A 228 -0.14 -2.33 -13.18
C HIS A 228 0.74 -3.17 -14.10
N ASP A 229 1.73 -2.56 -14.77
CA ASP A 229 2.70 -3.26 -15.63
C ASP A 229 4.11 -2.64 -15.50
N PRO A 230 5.01 -3.21 -14.67
CA PRO A 230 4.74 -4.32 -13.75
C PRO A 230 3.81 -3.90 -12.60
N PRO A 231 3.15 -4.85 -11.90
CA PRO A 231 2.34 -4.53 -10.73
C PRO A 231 3.21 -4.03 -9.59
N LEU A 232 3.15 -2.73 -9.31
CA LEU A 232 4.01 -2.07 -8.33
C LEU A 232 3.20 -1.46 -7.20
N PHE A 233 3.71 -1.58 -5.98
CA PHE A 233 3.08 -1.09 -4.76
C PHE A 233 4.08 -0.31 -3.90
N THR A 234 3.59 0.67 -3.14
CA THR A 234 4.39 1.39 -2.14
C THR A 234 3.98 1.02 -0.74
N ILE A 235 4.96 0.87 0.16
CA ILE A 235 4.73 0.80 1.60
C ILE A 235 5.67 1.78 2.29
N GLY A 236 5.10 2.77 2.97
CA GLY A 236 5.82 3.72 3.80
C GLY A 236 5.97 3.24 5.24
N PHE A 237 7.20 3.17 5.72
CA PHE A 237 7.54 2.91 7.12
C PHE A 237 7.88 4.24 7.80
N ALA A 238 7.14 4.60 8.85
CA ALA A 238 7.50 5.72 9.74
C ALA A 238 8.63 5.33 10.70
N SER A 239 9.72 4.81 10.12
CA SER A 239 10.92 4.30 10.76
C SER A 239 12.03 4.31 9.72
N SER A 240 13.29 4.38 10.16
CA SER A 240 14.46 4.23 9.29
C SER A 240 15.03 2.82 9.45
N LEU A 241 15.62 2.29 8.38
CA LEU A 241 16.36 1.03 8.41
C LEU A 241 17.61 1.13 9.30
N SER A 242 18.26 2.30 9.32
CA SER A 242 19.42 2.58 10.17
C SER A 242 19.08 2.77 11.66
N ALA A 243 17.79 2.83 12.01
CA ALA A 243 17.38 2.96 13.40
C ALA A 243 17.74 1.69 14.19
N SER A 244 18.27 1.87 15.41
CA SER A 244 18.59 0.76 16.32
C SER A 244 17.38 -0.15 16.62
N ASN A 245 16.17 0.33 16.35
CA ASN A 245 14.90 -0.35 16.49
C ASN A 245 14.03 -0.23 15.22
N ALA A 246 14.65 -0.36 14.02
CA ALA A 246 13.91 -0.48 12.77
C ALA A 246 12.80 -1.54 12.92
N LYS A 247 11.62 -1.25 12.36
CA LYS A 247 10.47 -2.17 12.39
C LYS A 247 10.87 -3.54 11.82
N ASP A 248 10.45 -4.61 12.48
CA ASP A 248 10.85 -5.97 12.11
C ASP A 248 10.45 -6.30 10.67
N SER A 249 9.24 -5.89 10.24
CA SER A 249 8.82 -6.04 8.84
C SER A 249 9.74 -5.31 7.85
N LEU A 250 10.26 -4.13 8.20
CA LEU A 250 11.20 -3.39 7.34
C LEU A 250 12.56 -4.10 7.29
N ARG A 251 13.06 -4.59 8.43
CA ARG A 251 14.32 -5.35 8.49
C ARG A 251 14.23 -6.63 7.67
N ASN A 252 13.20 -7.43 7.90
CA ASN A 252 12.95 -8.68 7.18
C ASN A 252 12.85 -8.43 5.67
N LEU A 253 12.13 -7.38 5.28
CA LEU A 253 11.97 -7.01 3.87
C LEU A 253 13.30 -6.55 3.25
N ALA A 254 14.14 -5.79 3.96
CA ALA A 254 15.44 -5.37 3.47
C ALA A 254 16.42 -6.53 3.29
N GLU A 255 16.40 -7.50 4.21
CA GLU A 255 17.30 -8.66 4.18
C GLU A 255 16.84 -9.74 3.20
N ARG A 256 15.54 -10.08 3.23
CA ARG A 256 14.98 -11.21 2.48
C ARG A 256 14.38 -10.81 1.14
N ARG A 257 14.02 -9.54 0.97
CA ARG A 257 13.39 -9.00 -0.25
C ARG A 257 12.06 -9.66 -0.61
N GLU A 258 11.40 -10.32 0.33
CA GLU A 258 10.15 -11.07 0.12
C GLU A 258 9.11 -10.66 1.16
N CYS A 259 7.85 -10.53 0.73
CA CYS A 259 6.73 -10.28 1.61
C CYS A 259 5.41 -10.79 1.01
N VAL A 260 4.36 -10.81 1.82
CA VAL A 260 2.98 -10.94 1.34
C VAL A 260 2.14 -9.77 1.86
N ILE A 261 1.46 -9.06 0.97
CA ILE A 261 0.52 -7.98 1.29
C ILE A 261 -0.89 -8.58 1.33
N ASN A 262 -1.55 -8.54 2.48
CA ASN A 262 -2.92 -9.03 2.65
C ASN A 262 -3.88 -7.85 2.80
N MET A 263 -5.02 -7.89 2.10
CA MET A 263 -6.03 -6.83 2.21
C MET A 263 -6.96 -7.08 3.38
N VAL A 264 -7.01 -6.16 4.35
CA VAL A 264 -7.85 -6.29 5.56
C VAL A 264 -9.33 -6.20 5.21
N SER A 265 -10.09 -7.23 5.59
CA SER A 265 -11.54 -7.28 5.49
C SER A 265 -12.22 -7.11 6.84
N GLU A 266 -13.50 -6.72 6.83
CA GLU A 266 -14.31 -6.49 8.02
C GLU A 266 -14.27 -7.66 9.03
N HIS A 267 -14.29 -8.92 8.57
CA HIS A 267 -14.43 -10.10 9.43
C HIS A 267 -13.20 -10.41 10.29
N TYR A 268 -12.09 -9.70 10.12
CA TYR A 268 -10.88 -9.90 10.93
C TYR A 268 -10.18 -8.60 11.33
N VAL A 269 -10.93 -7.48 11.37
CA VAL A 269 -10.36 -6.15 11.66
C VAL A 269 -9.74 -6.08 13.05
N GLU A 270 -10.32 -6.70 14.07
CA GLU A 270 -9.78 -6.74 15.43
C GLU A 270 -8.46 -7.51 15.47
N ALA A 271 -8.37 -8.64 14.77
CA ALA A 271 -7.16 -9.45 14.67
C ALA A 271 -6.04 -8.70 13.94
N ALA A 272 -6.35 -8.02 12.84
CA ALA A 272 -5.41 -7.14 12.14
C ALA A 272 -4.95 -5.97 13.02
N ASN A 273 -5.83 -5.40 13.82
CA ASN A 273 -5.49 -4.35 14.77
C ASN A 273 -4.64 -4.87 15.94
N ALA A 274 -4.87 -6.10 16.43
CA ALA A 274 -4.06 -6.72 17.48
C ALA A 274 -2.58 -6.88 17.04
N ALA A 275 -2.36 -7.19 15.77
CA ALA A 275 -1.03 -7.25 15.15
C ALA A 275 -0.31 -5.89 15.02
N SER A 276 -0.93 -4.77 15.43
CA SER A 276 -0.26 -3.47 15.53
C SER A 276 0.45 -3.21 16.87
N VAL A 277 0.38 -4.17 17.79
CA VAL A 277 1.04 -4.10 19.10
C VAL A 277 2.55 -3.91 18.95
N ASN A 278 3.17 -3.13 19.85
CA ASN A 278 4.62 -2.97 19.91
C ASN A 278 5.26 -4.20 20.58
N ALA A 279 5.15 -5.37 19.92
CA ALA A 279 5.76 -6.62 20.37
C ALA A 279 7.30 -6.49 20.39
N PRO A 280 7.99 -7.13 21.36
CA PRO A 280 9.44 -7.26 21.32
C PRO A 280 9.91 -8.09 20.11
N TYR A 281 11.12 -7.82 19.64
CA TYR A 281 11.75 -8.61 18.57
C TYR A 281 11.73 -10.11 18.90
N GLY A 282 11.33 -10.92 17.91
CA GLY A 282 11.22 -12.37 18.02
C GLY A 282 9.85 -12.88 18.50
N VAL A 283 8.95 -12.01 18.97
CA VAL A 283 7.56 -12.37 19.24
C VAL A 283 6.75 -12.20 17.96
N SER A 284 6.19 -13.30 17.46
CA SER A 284 5.39 -13.28 16.24
C SER A 284 3.95 -12.80 16.49
N GLU A 285 3.48 -11.85 15.68
CA GLU A 285 2.10 -11.34 15.75
C GLU A 285 1.05 -12.32 15.23
N TRP A 286 1.46 -13.40 14.54
CA TRP A 286 0.54 -14.46 14.10
C TRP A 286 -0.22 -15.07 15.28
N GLY A 287 0.50 -15.43 16.36
CA GLY A 287 -0.13 -15.96 17.57
C GLY A 287 -0.98 -14.93 18.33
N LEU A 288 -0.59 -13.65 18.29
CA LEU A 288 -1.30 -12.57 18.98
C LEU A 288 -2.62 -12.20 18.27
N SER A 289 -2.63 -12.27 16.95
CA SER A 289 -3.82 -11.99 16.13
C SER A 289 -4.78 -13.18 16.06
N GLY A 290 -4.29 -14.41 16.26
CA GLY A 290 -5.08 -15.63 16.09
C GLY A 290 -5.40 -15.96 14.63
N LEU A 291 -4.78 -15.26 13.67
CA LEU A 291 -4.95 -15.51 12.24
C LEU A 291 -4.13 -16.71 11.78
N THR A 292 -4.56 -17.34 10.69
CA THR A 292 -3.91 -18.56 10.21
C THR A 292 -2.93 -18.25 9.09
N ALA A 293 -1.67 -18.61 9.31
CA ALA A 293 -0.64 -18.57 8.28
C ALA A 293 -0.87 -19.68 7.24
N ALA A 294 -1.07 -19.30 5.98
CA ALA A 294 -1.09 -20.21 4.83
C ALA A 294 0.26 -20.12 4.08
N TYR A 295 1.02 -21.22 4.09
CA TYR A 295 2.35 -21.33 3.46
C TYR A 295 2.30 -21.94 2.05
N ASP A 296 1.27 -21.58 1.28
CA ASP A 296 1.04 -22.02 -0.09
C ASP A 296 1.52 -21.01 -1.14
N CYS A 297 2.23 -19.96 -0.73
CA CYS A 297 2.85 -18.99 -1.62
C CYS A 297 3.92 -19.63 -2.52
N GLU A 298 3.87 -19.32 -3.82
CA GLU A 298 4.71 -19.98 -4.84
C GLU A 298 5.99 -19.20 -5.18
N THR A 299 5.90 -17.88 -5.22
CA THR A 299 6.97 -16.96 -5.66
C THR A 299 7.79 -16.40 -4.50
N VAL A 300 7.26 -16.47 -3.27
CA VAL A 300 7.95 -16.07 -2.03
C VAL A 300 7.91 -17.22 -0.99
N PRO A 301 8.61 -18.35 -1.26
CA PRO A 301 8.46 -19.56 -0.47
C PRO A 301 8.81 -19.34 1.00
N GLY A 302 7.92 -19.80 1.87
CA GLY A 302 8.09 -19.71 3.32
C GLY A 302 7.69 -18.37 3.94
N VAL A 303 7.19 -17.40 3.16
CA VAL A 303 6.40 -16.27 3.68
C VAL A 303 4.92 -16.64 3.55
N ALA A 304 4.14 -16.50 4.62
CA ALA A 304 2.74 -16.90 4.62
C ALA A 304 1.81 -15.77 4.18
N ARG A 305 0.75 -16.10 3.43
CA ARG A 305 -0.44 -15.25 3.33
C ARG A 305 -1.38 -15.49 4.51
N VAL A 306 -2.25 -14.54 4.80
CA VAL A 306 -3.33 -14.70 5.79
C VAL A 306 -4.42 -15.54 5.14
N ARG A 307 -4.72 -16.71 5.71
CA ARG A 307 -5.73 -17.63 5.15
C ARG A 307 -7.11 -16.98 5.07
N GLU A 308 -7.43 -16.15 6.04
CA GLU A 308 -8.70 -15.44 6.16
C GLU A 308 -8.85 -14.27 5.18
N ALA A 309 -7.77 -13.82 4.54
CA ALA A 309 -7.81 -12.69 3.62
C ALA A 309 -8.54 -13.04 2.31
N VAL A 310 -9.33 -12.08 1.81
CA VAL A 310 -10.05 -12.24 0.53
C VAL A 310 -9.13 -12.02 -0.67
N PHE A 311 -8.18 -11.09 -0.53
CA PHE A 311 -7.17 -10.79 -1.53
C PHE A 311 -5.78 -10.67 -0.88
N ALA A 312 -4.78 -11.30 -1.49
CA ALA A 312 -3.39 -11.22 -1.07
C ALA A 312 -2.43 -11.17 -2.27
N ILE A 313 -1.26 -10.57 -2.05
CA ILE A 313 -0.25 -10.32 -3.06
C ILE A 313 1.08 -10.84 -2.56
N GLU A 314 1.66 -11.81 -3.25
CA GLU A 314 3.07 -12.15 -3.08
C GLU A 314 3.93 -11.06 -3.69
N GLY A 315 4.89 -10.55 -2.93
CA GLY A 315 5.66 -9.37 -3.28
C GLY A 315 7.15 -9.56 -3.14
N ARG A 316 7.92 -9.04 -4.09
CA ARG A 316 9.38 -8.91 -3.98
C ARG A 316 9.77 -7.45 -3.87
N LEU A 317 10.73 -7.16 -3.01
CA LEU A 317 11.27 -5.81 -2.86
C LEU A 317 11.98 -5.41 -4.16
N GLU A 318 11.50 -4.34 -4.77
CA GLU A 318 12.14 -3.69 -5.93
C GLU A 318 13.20 -2.72 -5.42
N SER A 319 12.81 -1.70 -4.65
CA SER A 319 13.73 -0.70 -4.10
C SER A 319 13.35 -0.22 -2.69
N LEU A 320 14.36 0.30 -1.99
CA LEU A 320 14.21 1.02 -0.73
C LEU A 320 14.79 2.43 -0.88
N ARG A 321 14.08 3.40 -0.29
CA ARG A 321 14.57 4.77 -0.20
C ARG A 321 14.33 5.34 1.20
N GLU A 322 15.39 5.82 1.83
CA GLU A 322 15.29 6.52 3.11
C GLU A 322 15.15 8.04 2.92
N PHE A 323 14.43 8.66 3.85
CA PHE A 323 14.19 10.10 3.89
C PHE A 323 14.62 10.68 5.23
N GLU A 324 15.37 11.77 5.14
CA GLU A 324 15.86 12.55 6.26
C GLU A 324 14.74 13.38 6.90
N SER A 325 14.75 13.47 8.23
CA SER A 325 13.84 14.33 8.99
C SER A 325 14.17 15.80 8.78
N ARG A 326 13.16 16.61 8.46
CA ARG A 326 13.29 18.08 8.47
C ARG A 326 13.22 18.68 9.88
N ALA A 327 12.63 17.96 10.83
CA ALA A 327 12.60 18.36 12.25
C ALA A 327 13.88 17.95 13.01
N THR A 328 14.68 17.05 12.44
CA THR A 328 15.94 16.59 13.03
C THR A 328 16.94 16.28 11.91
N PRO A 329 17.57 17.32 11.32
CA PRO A 329 18.55 17.14 10.25
C PRO A 329 19.66 16.15 10.63
N GLY A 330 20.13 15.40 9.65
CA GLY A 330 21.10 14.31 9.79
C GLY A 330 20.50 12.96 10.22
N LYS A 331 19.20 12.91 10.59
CA LYS A 331 18.54 11.66 11.00
C LYS A 331 17.53 11.17 9.97
N MET A 332 17.70 9.93 9.51
CA MET A 332 16.69 9.24 8.71
C MET A 332 15.45 8.94 9.56
N SER A 333 14.25 9.21 9.03
CA SER A 333 12.99 9.09 9.77
C SER A 333 11.94 8.22 9.09
N THR A 334 12.04 8.05 7.78
CA THR A 334 11.05 7.35 6.97
C THR A 334 11.77 6.52 5.92
N THR A 335 11.28 5.31 5.68
CA THR A 335 11.73 4.45 4.59
C THR A 335 10.54 4.13 3.70
N LEU A 336 10.70 4.35 2.39
CA LEU A 336 9.76 3.89 1.37
C LEU A 336 10.26 2.58 0.79
N ALA A 337 9.38 1.58 0.74
CA ALA A 337 9.60 0.36 -0.03
C ALA A 337 8.72 0.35 -1.26
N VAL A 338 9.31 0.00 -2.41
CA VAL A 338 8.59 -0.35 -3.64
C VAL A 338 8.60 -1.87 -3.76
N ILE A 339 7.42 -2.45 -3.93
CA ILE A 339 7.21 -3.90 -4.01
C ILE A 339 6.63 -4.24 -5.38
N GLU A 340 7.25 -5.18 -6.07
CA GLU A 340 6.69 -5.80 -7.28
C GLU A 340 5.82 -7.00 -6.89
N GLY A 341 4.56 -6.98 -7.33
CA GLY A 341 3.62 -8.09 -7.18
C GLY A 341 3.98 -9.22 -8.14
N THR A 342 4.22 -10.41 -7.59
CA THR A 342 4.68 -11.59 -8.33
C THR A 342 3.62 -12.67 -8.44
N ARG A 343 2.63 -12.67 -7.54
CA ARG A 343 1.42 -13.51 -7.61
C ARG A 343 0.28 -12.89 -6.84
N PHE A 344 -0.95 -13.08 -7.32
CA PHE A 344 -2.18 -12.69 -6.63
C PHE A 344 -2.99 -13.90 -6.19
N TRP A 345 -3.56 -13.79 -4.99
CA TRP A 345 -4.50 -14.74 -4.42
C TRP A 345 -5.82 -14.01 -4.23
N VAL A 346 -6.89 -14.57 -4.76
CA VAL A 346 -8.25 -14.04 -4.60
C VAL A 346 -9.18 -15.20 -4.29
N ARG A 347 -10.11 -15.01 -3.36
CA ARG A 347 -11.15 -16.02 -3.13
C ARG A 347 -12.04 -16.17 -4.36
N GLU A 348 -12.42 -17.41 -4.65
CA GLU A 348 -13.23 -17.74 -5.83
C GLU A 348 -14.59 -17.04 -5.84
N ASP A 349 -15.19 -16.82 -4.68
CA ASP A 349 -16.47 -16.13 -4.54
C ASP A 349 -16.37 -14.61 -4.68
N ALA A 350 -15.15 -14.07 -4.65
CA ALA A 350 -14.89 -12.64 -4.72
C ALA A 350 -14.44 -12.18 -6.11
N VAL A 351 -14.13 -13.09 -7.04
CA VAL A 351 -13.57 -12.73 -8.36
C VAL A 351 -14.52 -13.12 -9.49
N ASN A 352 -14.61 -12.31 -10.54
CA ASN A 352 -15.34 -12.68 -11.74
C ASN A 352 -14.63 -13.77 -12.56
N ASP A 353 -15.34 -14.33 -13.54
CA ASP A 353 -14.86 -15.42 -14.40
C ASP A 353 -13.56 -15.06 -15.15
N GLU A 354 -13.42 -13.80 -15.60
CA GLU A 354 -12.21 -13.31 -16.27
C GLU A 354 -11.03 -13.03 -15.32
N ARG A 355 -11.24 -13.14 -14.00
CA ARG A 355 -10.24 -12.89 -12.96
C ARG A 355 -9.62 -11.50 -12.98
N ASN A 356 -10.39 -10.49 -13.37
CA ASN A 356 -9.93 -9.10 -13.51
C ASN A 356 -10.71 -8.09 -12.68
N LEU A 357 -11.75 -8.52 -11.96
CA LEU A 357 -12.56 -7.69 -11.08
C LEU A 357 -12.84 -8.43 -9.76
N VAL A 358 -12.71 -7.71 -8.65
CA VAL A 358 -13.01 -8.20 -7.30
C VAL A 358 -14.30 -7.56 -6.79
N ASP A 359 -15.26 -8.36 -6.33
CA ASP A 359 -16.52 -7.86 -5.78
C ASP A 359 -16.30 -7.21 -4.40
N PRO A 360 -16.52 -5.89 -4.25
CA PRO A 360 -16.38 -5.21 -2.96
C PRO A 360 -17.36 -5.73 -1.89
N LYS A 361 -18.49 -6.33 -2.27
CA LYS A 361 -19.44 -6.94 -1.32
C LYS A 361 -18.87 -8.15 -0.61
N VAL A 362 -17.98 -8.89 -1.27
CA VAL A 362 -17.27 -10.06 -0.70
C VAL A 362 -15.96 -9.61 -0.05
N LEU A 363 -15.20 -8.74 -0.70
CA LEU A 363 -13.94 -8.21 -0.16
C LEU A 363 -14.14 -7.46 1.16
N ARG A 364 -15.24 -6.70 1.31
CA ARG A 364 -15.57 -5.90 2.50
C ARG A 364 -14.35 -5.18 3.08
N PRO A 365 -13.60 -4.40 2.27
CA PRO A 365 -12.30 -3.89 2.68
C PRO A 365 -12.44 -2.87 3.81
N ILE A 366 -11.50 -2.92 4.74
CA ILE A 366 -11.34 -1.92 5.79
C ILE A 366 -10.29 -0.90 5.39
N SER A 367 -10.63 0.37 5.60
CA SER A 367 -9.71 1.49 5.46
C SER A 367 -9.29 2.06 6.82
N ARG A 368 -8.13 2.68 6.86
CA ARG A 368 -7.69 3.48 7.99
C ARG A 368 -8.06 4.95 7.78
N LEU A 369 -8.65 5.56 8.80
CA LEU A 369 -8.99 6.98 8.82
C LEU A 369 -8.02 7.77 9.73
N GLY A 370 -8.48 8.90 10.29
CA GLY A 370 -7.74 9.66 11.31
C GLY A 370 -7.73 8.96 12.67
N GLY A 371 -6.62 9.08 13.40
CA GLY A 371 -6.48 8.53 14.76
C GLY A 371 -6.64 7.01 14.83
N ILE A 372 -7.54 6.56 15.70
CA ILE A 372 -7.87 5.13 15.91
C ILE A 372 -9.06 4.66 15.06
N THR A 373 -9.57 5.51 14.17
CA THR A 373 -10.79 5.22 13.42
C THR A 373 -10.50 4.37 12.17
N TYR A 374 -11.36 3.38 11.93
CA TYR A 374 -11.41 2.56 10.73
C TYR A 374 -12.70 2.85 9.95
N GLY A 375 -12.65 2.75 8.63
CA GLY A 375 -13.80 2.97 7.74
C GLY A 375 -14.19 1.70 7.01
N ARG A 376 -15.50 1.43 6.97
CA ARG A 376 -16.11 0.36 6.17
C ARG A 376 -16.42 0.86 4.76
N LEU A 377 -16.23 0.04 3.74
CA LEU A 377 -16.68 0.35 2.37
C LEU A 377 -18.15 -0.13 2.21
N THR A 378 -19.10 0.80 2.35
CA THR A 378 -20.54 0.48 2.37
C THR A 378 -21.33 1.07 1.21
N GLU A 379 -20.83 2.11 0.57
CA GLU A 379 -21.50 2.76 -0.55
C GLU A 379 -20.50 3.19 -1.63
N GLY A 380 -20.97 3.22 -2.86
CA GLY A 380 -20.24 3.73 -4.01
C GLY A 380 -21.16 4.48 -4.97
N LEU A 381 -20.55 5.23 -5.87
CA LEU A 381 -21.19 5.87 -7.02
C LEU A 381 -20.31 5.63 -8.24
N GLU A 382 -20.92 5.56 -9.41
CA GLU A 382 -20.21 5.31 -10.66
C GLU A 382 -20.25 6.55 -11.54
N LEU A 383 -19.06 6.95 -12.01
CA LEU A 383 -18.88 8.05 -12.94
C LEU A 383 -18.06 7.54 -14.11
N PRO A 384 -18.61 7.48 -15.34
CA PRO A 384 -17.82 7.10 -16.50
C PRO A 384 -16.76 8.16 -16.75
N ARG A 385 -15.56 7.73 -17.16
CA ARG A 385 -14.52 8.67 -17.62
C ARG A 385 -15.04 9.37 -18.88
N PRO A 386 -15.20 10.71 -18.90
CA PRO A 386 -15.71 11.39 -20.08
C PRO A 386 -14.71 11.32 -21.23
N ASP A 387 -15.24 11.20 -22.45
CA ASP A 387 -14.43 11.22 -23.67
C ASP A 387 -14.32 12.66 -24.18
N PHE A 388 -13.10 13.10 -24.46
CA PHE A 388 -12.86 14.48 -24.86
C PHE A 388 -13.55 14.85 -26.17
N GLU A 389 -13.58 13.95 -27.16
CA GLU A 389 -14.21 14.25 -28.45
C GLU A 389 -15.73 14.08 -28.36
N LYS A 390 -16.21 12.96 -27.81
CA LYS A 390 -17.62 12.60 -27.81
C LYS A 390 -18.42 13.30 -26.73
N SER A 391 -17.91 13.35 -25.50
CA SER A 391 -18.64 13.90 -24.37
C SER A 391 -18.53 15.42 -24.32
N LEU A 392 -17.33 15.97 -24.57
CA LEU A 392 -17.10 17.41 -24.50
C LEU A 392 -17.36 18.12 -25.85
N GLY A 393 -17.29 17.42 -26.99
CA GLY A 393 -17.33 18.03 -28.33
C GLY A 393 -15.95 18.52 -28.78
N GLY A 394 -14.89 17.89 -28.30
CA GLY A 394 -13.50 18.19 -28.66
C GLY A 394 -13.08 19.62 -28.34
N MET A 395 -12.21 20.15 -29.19
CA MET A 395 -11.66 21.50 -29.03
C MET A 395 -12.72 22.61 -29.11
N GLU A 396 -13.79 22.42 -29.86
CA GLU A 396 -14.86 23.43 -29.96
C GLU A 396 -15.63 23.54 -28.64
N GLY A 397 -15.98 22.40 -28.03
CA GLY A 397 -16.63 22.37 -26.72
C GLY A 397 -15.76 22.98 -25.63
N ALA A 398 -14.46 22.65 -25.61
CA ALA A 398 -13.51 23.24 -24.67
C ALA A 398 -13.45 24.78 -24.77
N LYS A 399 -13.34 25.34 -25.99
CA LYS A 399 -13.30 26.80 -26.22
C LYS A 399 -14.59 27.50 -25.78
N LYS A 400 -15.75 26.87 -26.00
CA LYS A 400 -17.04 27.40 -25.54
C LYS A 400 -17.09 27.52 -24.02
N LEU A 401 -16.56 26.53 -23.29
CA LEU A 401 -16.53 26.56 -21.83
C LEU A 401 -15.52 27.57 -21.29
N GLU A 402 -14.34 27.68 -21.92
CA GLU A 402 -13.34 28.68 -21.54
C GLU A 402 -13.90 30.11 -21.67
N SER A 403 -14.57 30.39 -22.80
CA SER A 403 -15.22 31.69 -23.03
C SER A 403 -16.28 32.00 -21.97
N LYS A 404 -17.07 30.98 -21.55
CA LYS A 404 -18.06 31.11 -20.48
C LYS A 404 -17.42 31.32 -19.11
N HIS A 405 -16.28 30.68 -18.85
CA HIS A 405 -15.59 30.80 -17.58
C HIS A 405 -14.97 32.19 -17.40
N VAL A 406 -14.38 32.77 -18.44
CA VAL A 406 -13.80 34.12 -18.40
C VAL A 406 -14.87 35.22 -18.29
N ALA A 407 -16.08 34.97 -18.79
CA ALA A 407 -17.19 35.90 -18.72
C ALA A 407 -17.88 35.98 -17.33
N ASN A 408 -17.65 34.99 -16.47
CA ASN A 408 -18.18 34.87 -15.11
C ASN A 408 -17.10 35.23 -14.08
#